data_AF-A0AAJ1B259-F1
#
_entry.id   AF-A0AAJ1B259-F1
#
_cell.length_a   1.000
_cell.length_b   1.000
_cell.length_c   1.000
_cell.angle_alpha   90.00
_cell.angle_beta   90.00
_cell.angle_gamma   90.00
#
_symmetry.space_group_name_H-M   'P 1'
#
loop_
_entity.id
_entity.type
_entity.pdbx_description
1 polymer ?
#
loop_
_entity_poly.entity_id
_entity_poly.type
_entity_poly.pdbx_seq_one_letter_code
_entity_poly.pdbx_strand_id
1 'polypeptide(L)'
;TATVPGANEAPVISNAKITNVSRSGYTVTCTVTDDNAVDRVLMPTWSENNGQDDLIWYTANRTGNTYTIEVKTSNHKNDSGKYHTDIYAYDSEGKVSKVELTATVPG
;
A
#
# COMPACT_ATOMS: atom_id res chain seq x y z
N THR A 1 31.21 10.06 -0.10
CA THR A 1 30.87 8.63 -0.31
C THR A 1 30.41 8.50 -1.75
N ALA A 2 31.09 7.67 -2.56
CA ALA A 2 30.74 7.49 -3.97
C ALA A 2 29.68 6.39 -4.09
N THR A 3 28.56 6.69 -4.74
CA THR A 3 27.59 5.72 -5.24
C THR A 3 28.29 4.85 -6.30
N VAL A 4 28.27 3.52 -6.13
CA VAL A 4 28.82 2.58 -7.11
C VAL A 4 27.85 2.52 -8.29
N PRO A 5 28.26 2.90 -9.52
CA PRO A 5 27.41 2.73 -10.69
C PRO A 5 27.15 1.23 -10.93
N GLY A 6 25.88 0.82 -10.99
CA GLY A 6 25.47 -0.56 -11.28
C GLY A 6 25.02 -1.40 -10.08
N ALA A 7 24.86 -0.82 -8.89
CA ALA A 7 24.09 -1.47 -7.83
C ALA A 7 22.60 -1.22 -8.06
N ASN A 8 21.79 -2.29 -8.02
CA ASN A 8 20.32 -2.23 -8.02
C ASN A 8 19.81 -1.16 -7.05
N GLU A 9 18.75 -0.43 -7.34
CA GLU A 9 18.15 0.53 -6.40
C GLU A 9 16.94 -0.09 -5.69
N ALA A 10 16.38 0.60 -4.68
CA ALA A 10 15.12 0.14 -4.10
C ALA A 10 13.96 0.46 -5.06
N PRO A 11 12.85 -0.30 -5.02
CA PRO A 11 11.70 0.00 -5.86
C PRO A 11 11.21 1.44 -5.68
N VAL A 12 10.76 2.08 -6.75
CA VAL A 12 10.16 3.41 -6.70
C VAL A 12 8.64 3.28 -6.69
N ILE A 13 7.99 3.81 -5.66
CA ILE A 13 6.53 3.93 -5.56
C ILE A 13 6.11 5.31 -6.08
N SER A 14 5.18 5.35 -7.03
CA SER A 14 4.61 6.57 -7.59
C SER A 14 3.10 6.45 -7.77
N ASN A 15 2.42 7.56 -8.04
CA ASN A 15 0.97 7.59 -8.28
C ASN A 15 0.12 6.87 -7.19
N ALA A 16 0.62 6.83 -5.95
CA ALA A 16 -0.08 6.24 -4.82
C ALA A 16 -1.32 7.09 -4.51
N LYS A 17 -2.50 6.46 -4.53
CA LYS A 17 -3.78 7.14 -4.32
C LYS A 17 -4.85 6.20 -3.77
N ILE A 18 -5.80 6.80 -3.08
CA ILE A 18 -7.06 6.17 -2.67
C ILE A 18 -8.19 6.71 -3.55
N THR A 19 -9.08 5.82 -3.98
CA THR A 19 -10.29 6.17 -4.76
C THR A 19 -11.51 5.39 -4.26
N ASN A 20 -12.70 5.73 -4.76
CA ASN A 20 -13.96 5.01 -4.48
C ASN A 20 -14.30 4.90 -2.98
N VAL A 21 -13.96 5.93 -2.19
CA VAL A 21 -14.24 5.93 -0.76
C VAL A 21 -15.74 5.96 -0.50
N SER A 22 -16.22 5.00 0.27
CA SER A 22 -17.60 4.86 0.68
C SER A 22 -17.69 4.14 2.03
N ARG A 23 -18.91 4.00 2.58
CA ARG A 23 -19.14 3.25 3.81
C ARG A 23 -18.72 1.79 3.73
N SER A 24 -18.69 1.19 2.53
CA SER A 24 -18.32 -0.22 2.36
C SER A 24 -16.82 -0.43 2.20
N GLY A 25 -16.04 0.63 1.96
CA GLY A 25 -14.63 0.50 1.67
C GLY A 25 -14.08 1.53 0.68
N TYR A 26 -12.89 1.24 0.18
CA TYR A 26 -12.17 2.06 -0.79
C TYR A 26 -11.15 1.22 -1.57
N THR A 27 -10.65 1.77 -2.67
CA THR A 27 -9.61 1.17 -3.50
C THR A 27 -8.29 1.90 -3.25
N VAL A 28 -7.19 1.17 -3.12
CA VAL A 28 -5.84 1.73 -3.07
C VAL A 28 -5.08 1.30 -4.31
N THR A 29 -4.46 2.25 -5.00
CA THR A 29 -3.63 1.97 -6.18
C THR A 29 -2.29 2.68 -6.07
N CYS A 30 -1.23 2.06 -6.56
CA CYS A 30 0.04 2.72 -6.83
C CYS A 30 0.70 2.14 -8.09
N THR A 31 1.67 2.86 -8.64
CA THR A 31 2.60 2.35 -9.64
C THR A 31 3.92 2.03 -8.95
N VAL A 32 4.49 0.86 -9.22
CA VAL A 32 5.82 0.48 -8.72
C VAL A 32 6.72 0.09 -9.89
N THR A 33 7.91 0.68 -9.91
CA THR A 33 8.99 0.37 -10.87
C THR A 33 10.26 0.06 -10.11
N ASP A 34 11.14 -0.72 -10.72
CA ASP A 34 12.43 -1.12 -10.14
C ASP A 34 13.41 -1.33 -11.31
N ASP A 35 14.69 -1.03 -11.12
CA ASP A 35 15.72 -1.22 -12.15
C ASP A 35 16.13 -2.68 -12.33
N ASN A 36 15.67 -3.59 -11.46
CA ASN A 36 15.80 -5.02 -11.58
C ASN A 36 14.44 -5.73 -11.68
N ALA A 37 13.80 -6.01 -10.54
CA ALA A 37 12.54 -6.76 -10.47
C ALA A 37 11.81 -6.56 -9.14
N VAL A 38 10.57 -6.05 -9.21
CA VAL A 38 9.65 -6.01 -8.07
C VAL A 38 9.19 -7.44 -7.74
N ASP A 39 9.42 -7.86 -6.49
CA ASP A 39 8.97 -9.13 -5.94
C ASP A 39 7.50 -9.06 -5.51
N ARG A 40 7.19 -8.15 -4.57
CA ARG A 40 5.84 -8.03 -4.01
C ARG A 40 5.54 -6.63 -3.52
N VAL A 41 4.25 -6.30 -3.47
CA VAL A 41 3.73 -5.09 -2.82
C VAL A 41 2.73 -5.48 -1.77
N LEU A 42 2.99 -5.05 -0.53
CA LEU A 42 2.13 -5.27 0.63
C LEU A 42 1.51 -3.94 1.05
N MET A 43 0.22 -3.96 1.36
CA MET A 43 -0.52 -2.77 1.78
C MET A 43 -1.24 -3.05 3.10
N PRO A 44 -0.55 -2.99 4.25
CA PRO A 44 -1.21 -3.15 5.54
C PRO A 44 -2.13 -1.97 5.82
N THR A 45 -3.33 -2.31 6.31
CA THR A 45 -4.42 -1.36 6.52
C THR A 45 -5.05 -1.59 7.88
N TRP A 46 -5.38 -0.49 8.58
CA TRP A 46 -6.12 -0.50 9.84
C TRP A 46 -7.00 0.76 9.94
N SER A 47 -8.08 0.68 10.70
CA SER A 47 -8.83 1.88 11.12
C SER A 47 -8.12 2.52 12.31
N GLU A 48 -8.19 3.84 12.49
CA GLU A 48 -7.59 4.51 13.65
C GLU A 48 -8.36 4.20 14.96
N ASN A 49 -9.55 3.60 14.85
CA ASN A 49 -10.39 3.24 15.97
C ASN A 49 -9.68 2.20 16.86
N ASN A 50 -9.50 2.54 18.14
CA ASN A 50 -8.75 1.71 19.10
C ASN A 50 -7.31 1.35 18.65
N GLY A 51 -6.69 2.14 17.77
CA GLY A 51 -5.34 1.88 17.28
C GLY A 51 -5.30 0.83 16.15
N GLN A 52 -4.27 -0.01 16.10
CA GLN A 52 -4.10 -1.03 15.04
C GLN A 52 -4.82 -2.35 15.36
N ASP A 53 -5.97 -2.30 16.03
CA ASP A 53 -6.63 -3.48 16.57
C ASP A 53 -7.34 -4.35 15.50
N ASP A 54 -7.39 -3.85 14.27
CA ASP A 54 -7.99 -4.47 13.09
C ASP A 54 -7.03 -4.51 11.88
N LEU A 55 -5.71 -4.45 12.14
CA LEU A 55 -4.67 -4.48 11.12
C LEU A 55 -4.76 -5.74 10.23
N ILE A 56 -4.81 -5.54 8.92
CA ILE A 56 -4.74 -6.61 7.91
C ILE A 56 -3.64 -6.30 6.90
N TRP A 57 -2.77 -7.28 6.63
CA TRP A 57 -1.75 -7.22 5.59
C TRP A 57 -2.31 -7.72 4.25
N TYR A 58 -2.63 -6.80 3.34
CA TYR A 58 -3.06 -7.16 1.99
C TYR A 58 -1.86 -7.34 1.07
N THR A 59 -1.86 -8.41 0.26
CA THR A 59 -0.97 -8.52 -0.90
C THR A 59 -1.66 -7.88 -2.10
N ALA A 60 -1.01 -6.91 -2.75
CA ALA A 60 -1.63 -6.19 -3.85
C ALA A 60 -1.66 -7.02 -5.14
N ASN A 61 -2.78 -6.94 -5.86
CA ASN A 61 -2.90 -7.52 -7.19
C ASN A 61 -2.15 -6.65 -8.21
N ARG A 62 -1.40 -7.26 -9.12
CA ARG A 62 -0.56 -6.58 -10.11
C ARG A 62 -1.15 -6.66 -11.52
N THR A 63 -1.26 -5.52 -12.19
CA THR A 63 -1.54 -5.40 -13.62
C THR A 63 -0.51 -4.45 -14.26
N GLY A 64 0.43 -5.00 -15.02
CA GLY A 64 1.59 -4.22 -15.50
C GLY A 64 2.44 -3.75 -14.33
N ASN A 65 2.59 -2.43 -14.17
CA ASN A 65 3.28 -1.82 -13.03
C ASN A 65 2.32 -1.24 -11.98
N THR A 66 1.01 -1.44 -12.15
CA THR A 66 -0.01 -0.97 -11.21
C THR A 66 -0.35 -2.06 -10.21
N TYR A 67 -0.32 -1.70 -8.93
CA TYR A 67 -0.66 -2.55 -7.80
C TYR A 67 -1.93 -2.03 -7.15
N THR A 68 -2.86 -2.93 -6.82
CA THR A 68 -4.19 -2.55 -6.33
C THR A 68 -4.67 -3.48 -5.22
N ILE A 69 -5.26 -2.89 -4.17
CA ILE A 69 -6.10 -3.60 -3.20
C ILE A 69 -7.48 -2.95 -3.12
N GLU A 70 -8.46 -3.74 -2.70
CA GLU A 70 -9.76 -3.26 -2.24
C GLU A 70 -9.85 -3.48 -0.73
N VAL A 71 -9.99 -2.38 0.02
CA VAL A 71 -10.23 -2.42 1.45
C VAL A 71 -11.73 -2.44 1.68
N LYS A 72 -12.20 -3.44 2.44
CA LYS A 72 -13.61 -3.53 2.85
C LYS A 72 -13.73 -3.24 4.33
N THR A 73 -14.60 -2.31 4.71
CA THR A 73 -14.84 -1.96 6.11
C THR A 73 -15.35 -3.17 6.90
N SER A 74 -16.04 -4.11 6.27
CA SER A 74 -16.45 -5.39 6.87
C SER A 74 -15.30 -6.24 7.41
N ASN A 75 -14.08 -6.06 6.87
CA ASN A 75 -12.88 -6.72 7.36
C ASN A 75 -12.23 -5.96 8.53
N HIS A 76 -12.65 -4.71 8.75
CA HIS A 76 -12.15 -3.76 9.73
C HIS A 76 -13.28 -3.35 10.67
N LYS A 77 -14.00 -4.35 11.20
CA LYS A 77 -15.09 -4.23 12.19
C LYS A 77 -16.27 -3.33 11.78
N ASN A 78 -16.35 -2.96 10.50
CA ASN A 78 -17.26 -1.94 9.97
C ASN A 78 -17.01 -0.54 10.56
N ASP A 79 -15.78 -0.24 10.98
CA ASP A 79 -15.45 1.06 11.55
C ASP A 79 -15.54 2.16 10.48
N SER A 80 -15.98 3.34 10.91
CA SER A 80 -15.96 4.56 10.11
C SER A 80 -14.87 5.50 10.62
N GLY A 81 -14.63 6.61 9.91
CA GLY A 81 -13.57 7.55 10.25
C GLY A 81 -12.27 7.23 9.54
N LYS A 82 -11.16 7.58 10.17
CA LYS A 82 -9.85 7.56 9.52
C LYS A 82 -9.32 6.12 9.42
N TYR A 83 -8.83 5.77 8.24
CA TYR A 83 -8.09 4.55 7.96
C TYR A 83 -6.68 4.92 7.52
N HIS A 84 -5.73 4.07 7.89
CA HIS A 84 -4.35 4.13 7.43
C HIS A 84 -4.10 3.00 6.45
N THR A 85 -3.31 3.26 5.42
CA THR A 85 -2.79 2.21 4.54
C THR A 85 -1.36 2.56 4.17
N ASP A 86 -0.42 1.77 4.69
CA ASP A 86 0.96 1.84 4.25
C ASP A 86 1.10 1.02 2.96
N ILE A 87 2.07 1.37 2.13
CA ILE A 87 2.43 0.63 0.92
C ILE A 87 3.91 0.30 1.03
N TYR A 88 4.24 -0.99 1.07
CA TYR A 88 5.60 -1.51 1.02
C TYR A 88 5.83 -2.20 -0.31
N ALA A 89 6.80 -1.73 -1.09
CA ALA A 89 7.26 -2.39 -2.30
C ALA A 89 8.62 -3.03 -2.04
N TYR A 90 8.72 -4.34 -2.31
CA TYR A 90 9.95 -5.11 -2.17
C TYR A 90 10.46 -5.54 -3.55
N ASP A 91 11.76 -5.45 -3.76
CA ASP A 91 12.43 -6.09 -4.90
C ASP A 91 12.87 -7.53 -4.55
N SER A 92 13.42 -8.22 -5.55
CA SER A 92 13.96 -9.59 -5.40
C SER A 92 15.22 -9.71 -4.53
N GLU A 93 15.89 -8.59 -4.22
CA GLU A 93 17.07 -8.53 -3.35
C GLU A 93 16.71 -8.13 -1.89
N GLY A 94 15.43 -7.88 -1.62
CA GLY A 94 14.91 -7.48 -0.31
C GLY A 94 14.98 -5.98 -0.01
N LYS A 95 15.34 -5.12 -0.98
CA LYS A 95 15.25 -3.66 -0.84
C LYS A 95 13.79 -3.25 -0.80
N VAL A 96 13.52 -2.15 -0.10
CA VAL A 96 12.16 -1.74 0.21
C VAL A 96 12.00 -0.23 0.09
N SER A 97 10.85 0.17 -0.47
CA SER A 97 10.32 1.53 -0.37
C SER A 97 8.97 1.53 0.32
N LYS A 98 8.67 2.66 0.98
CA LYS A 98 7.44 2.85 1.74
C LYS A 98 6.75 4.17 1.39
N VAL A 99 5.42 4.14 1.25
CA VAL A 99 4.54 5.32 1.22
C VAL A 99 3.37 5.10 2.18
N GLU A 100 2.85 6.16 2.80
CA GLU A 100 1.70 6.10 3.70
C GLU A 100 0.53 6.88 3.10
N LEU A 101 -0.67 6.33 3.17
CA LEU A 101 -1.91 6.98 2.76
C LEU A 101 -2.94 6.92 3.87
N THR A 102 -3.87 7.88 3.88
CA THR A 102 -5.04 7.87 4.78
C THR A 102 -6.33 8.11 4.01
N ALA A 103 -7.39 7.39 4.38
CA ALA A 103 -8.75 7.62 3.92
C ALA A 103 -9.64 8.04 5.08
N THR A 104 -10.73 8.77 4.81
CA THR A 104 -11.81 8.95 5.79
C THR A 104 -13.05 8.25 5.26
N VAL A 105 -13.37 7.10 5.85
CA VAL A 105 -14.61 6.36 5.59
C VAL A 105 -15.77 7.12 6.23
N PRO A 106 -16.83 7.46 5.49
CA PRO A 106 -17.99 8.12 6.07
C PRO A 106 -18.70 7.20 7.07
N GLY A 107 -19.22 7.79 8.17
CA GLY A 107 -20.19 7.13 9.05
C GLY A 107 -21.54 6.99 8.37
#